data_AF-A0A7C2XPQ2-F1
#
_entry.id   AF-A0A7C2XPQ2-F1
#
_cell.length_a   1.000
_cell.length_b   1.000
_cell.length_c   1.000
_cell.angle_alpha   90.00
_cell.angle_beta   90.00
_cell.angle_gamma   90.00
#
_symmetry.space_group_name_H-M   'P 1'
#
loop_
_entity.id
_entity.type
_entity.pdbx_description
1 polymer ?
#
loop_
_entity_poly.entity_id
_entity_poly.type
_entity_poly.pdbx_seq_one_letter_code
_entity_poly.pdbx_strand_id
1 'polypeptide(L)' 'MATLTRSCSFCQRELTLFLPERNPAEDLQLLSHAPIACADCVRRLGQHPEDRYVVLLGAYYRKIGTVYVRIAPVGAFHG' A
#
# COMPACT_ATOMS: atom_id res chain seq x y z
N MET A 1 19.70 3.05 -3.12
CA MET A 1 18.32 3.42 -2.72
C MET A 1 17.53 3.83 -3.96
N ALA A 2 16.35 3.26 -4.17
CA ALA A 2 15.46 3.62 -5.28
C ALA A 2 14.30 4.49 -4.80
N THR A 3 13.91 5.48 -5.60
CA THR A 3 12.74 6.33 -5.35
C THR A 3 11.68 6.07 -6.41
N LEU A 4 10.43 5.92 -5.96
CA LEU A 4 9.28 5.75 -6.84
C LEU A 4 8.19 6.74 -6.43
N THR A 5 7.59 7.43 -7.41
CA THR A 5 6.43 8.30 -7.18
C THR A 5 5.16 7.56 -7.57
N ARG A 6 4.19 7.56 -6.66
CA ARG A 6 2.87 6.96 -6.88
C ARG A 6 1.78 7.84 -6.29
N SER A 7 0.60 7.83 -6.90
CA SER A 7 -0.57 8.55 -6.38
C SER A 7 -1.42 7.66 -5.49
N CYS A 8 -1.91 8.20 -4.38
CA CYS A 8 -2.90 7.55 -3.55
C CYS A 8 -4.18 7.30 -4.34
N SER A 9 -4.66 6.05 -4.37
CA SER A 9 -5.88 5.67 -5.10
C SER A 9 -7.16 6.30 -4.54
N PHE A 10 -7.13 6.83 -3.31
CA PHE A 10 -8.29 7.41 -2.63
C PHE A 10 -8.35 8.93 -2.70
N CYS A 11 -7.20 9.61 -2.58
CA CYS A 11 -7.15 11.08 -2.53
C CYS A 11 -6.31 11.71 -3.65
N GLN A 12 -5.75 10.91 -4.56
CA GLN A 12 -4.92 11.33 -5.69
C GLN A 12 -3.65 12.13 -5.33
N ARG A 13 -3.34 12.26 -4.03
CA ARG A 13 -2.09 12.88 -3.56
C ARG A 13 -0.88 12.05 -4.03
N GLU A 14 0.11 12.73 -4.59
CA GLU A 14 1.40 12.14 -4.92
C GLU A 14 2.21 11.79 -3.67
N LEU A 15 2.86 10.64 -3.70
CA LEU A 15 3.65 10.08 -2.62
C LEU A 15 5.00 9.65 -3.18
N THR A 16 6.08 10.18 -2.61
CA THR A 16 7.44 9.74 -2.89
C THR A 16 7.80 8.61 -1.94
N LEU A 17 8.10 7.45 -2.51
CA LEU A 17 8.41 6.22 -1.78
C LEU A 17 9.91 5.99 -1.80
N PHE A 18 10.48 5.73 -0.63
CA PHE A 18 11.88 5.36 -0.47
C PHE A 18 11.96 3.86 -0.26
N LEU A 19 12.55 3.15 -1.22
CA LEU A 19 12.66 1.70 -1.15
C LEU A 19 14.01 1.29 -0.57
N PRO A 20 14.03 0.51 0.52
CA PRO A 20 15.27 -0.03 1.07
C PRO A 20 15.89 -1.01 0.07
N GLU A 21 17.22 -1.11 0.08
CA GLU A 21 17.97 -1.94 -0.88
C GLU A 21 17.83 -3.46 -0.62
N ARG A 22 17.32 -3.86 0.55
CA ARG A 22 17.05 -5.26 0.88
C ARG A 22 15.59 -5.60 0.57
N ASN A 23 15.38 -6.63 -0.25
CA ASN A 23 14.10 -7.13 -0.79
C ASN A 23 13.38 -6.28 -1.87
N PRO A 24 14.08 -5.78 -2.90
CA PRO A 24 13.50 -4.80 -3.82
C PRO A 24 12.49 -5.39 -4.81
N ALA A 25 12.67 -6.61 -5.33
CA ALA A 25 11.97 -7.03 -6.55
C ALA A 25 10.44 -7.21 -6.36
N GLU A 26 10.01 -7.97 -5.35
CA GLU A 26 8.58 -8.23 -5.10
C GLU A 26 7.85 -6.95 -4.65
N ASP A 27 8.45 -6.21 -3.70
CA ASP A 27 7.88 -4.96 -3.21
C ASP A 27 7.83 -3.88 -4.33
N LEU A 28 8.85 -3.80 -5.20
CA LEU A 28 8.84 -2.94 -6.40
C LEU A 28 7.73 -3.33 -7.37
N GLN A 29 7.56 -4.63 -7.62
CA GLN A 29 6.55 -5.12 -8.54
C GLN A 29 5.15 -4.78 -8.05
N LEU A 30 4.88 -5.01 -6.75
CA LEU A 30 3.63 -4.62 -6.10
C LEU A 30 3.42 -3.11 -6.19
N LEU A 31 4.43 -2.31 -5.87
CA LEU A 31 4.33 -0.85 -5.88
C LEU A 31 4.14 -0.24 -7.27
N SER A 32 4.69 -0.86 -8.31
CA SER A 32 4.61 -0.36 -9.68
C SER A 32 3.20 -0.42 -10.25
N HIS A 33 2.44 -1.47 -9.91
CA HIS A 33 1.17 -1.77 -10.56
C HIS A 33 -0.05 -1.75 -9.62
N ALA A 34 0.12 -2.08 -8.34
CA ALA A 34 -1.02 -2.19 -7.45
C ALA A 34 -1.53 -0.82 -6.99
N PRO A 35 -2.86 -0.70 -6.73
CA PRO A 35 -3.42 0.44 -6.01
C PRO A 35 -2.73 0.66 -4.67
N ILE A 36 -2.51 1.93 -4.31
CA ILE A 36 -1.87 2.30 -3.05
C ILE A 36 -2.73 3.28 -2.23
N ALA A 37 -2.61 3.21 -0.91
CA ALA A 37 -3.22 4.14 0.03
C ALA A 37 -2.15 4.88 0.84
N CYS A 38 -2.34 6.18 1.07
CA CYS A 38 -1.55 6.91 2.05
C CYS A 38 -2.08 6.66 3.48
N ALA A 39 -1.21 6.85 4.47
CA ALA A 39 -1.55 6.74 5.89
C ALA A 39 -2.74 7.63 6.30
N ASP A 40 -2.88 8.82 5.70
CA ASP A 40 -4.02 9.70 5.97
C ASP A 40 -5.36 9.08 5.54
N CYS A 41 -5.39 8.40 4.38
CA CYS A 41 -6.58 7.71 3.90
C CYS A 41 -6.88 6.48 4.74
N VAL A 42 -5.86 5.72 5.14
CA VAL A 42 -6.00 4.59 6.05
C VAL A 42 -6.66 5.04 7.36
N ARG A 43 -6.16 6.12 7.96
CA ARG A 43 -6.74 6.69 9.18
C ARG A 43 -8.17 7.19 8.98
N ARG A 44 -8.44 7.91 7.88
CA ARG A 44 -9.80 8.42 7.56
C ARG A 44 -10.81 7.30 7.33
N LEU A 45 -10.37 6.14 6.86
CA LEU A 45 -11.18 4.94 6.67
C LEU A 45 -11.29 4.08 7.94
N GLY A 46 -10.84 4.59 9.09
CA GLY A 46 -11.01 3.94 10.40
C GLY A 46 -9.99 2.84 10.71
N GLN A 47 -8.89 2.76 9.96
CA GLN A 47 -7.81 1.79 10.19
C GLN A 47 -6.61 2.46 10.89
N HIS A 48 -5.81 1.69 11.63
CA HIS A 48 -4.63 2.24 12.27
C HIS A 48 -3.45 2.30 11.27
N PRO A 49 -2.84 3.48 11.05
CA PRO A 49 -1.73 3.65 10.12
C PRO A 49 -0.40 3.02 10.60
N GLU A 50 -0.41 2.37 11.77
CA GLU A 50 0.71 1.56 12.24
C GLU A 50 0.53 0.07 11.97
N ASP A 51 -0.68 -0.36 11.60
CA ASP A 51 -0.95 -1.75 11.31
C ASP A 51 -0.19 -2.19 10.06
N ARG A 52 0.42 -3.38 10.15
CA ARG A 52 1.15 -3.99 9.04
C ARG A 52 0.21 -4.38 7.89
N TYR A 53 -1.04 -4.71 8.21
CA TYR A 53 -2.09 -5.06 7.25
C TYR A 53 -3.39 -4.35 7.64
N VAL A 54 -4.09 -3.82 6.66
CA VAL A 54 -5.39 -3.15 6.86
C VAL A 54 -6.38 -3.59 5.79
N VAL A 55 -7.67 -3.50 6.09
CA VAL A 55 -8.73 -3.75 5.10
C VAL A 55 -9.37 -2.42 4.72
N LEU A 56 -9.30 -2.07 3.44
CA LEU A 56 -9.88 -0.84 2.90
C LEU A 56 -10.83 -1.20 1.77
N LEU A 57 -12.10 -0.80 1.90
CA LEU A 57 -13.16 -1.01 0.90
C LEU A 57 -13.21 -2.44 0.34
N GLY A 58 -13.12 -3.46 1.20
CA GLY A 58 -13.19 -4.86 0.79
C GLY A 58 -11.92 -5.39 0.12
N ALA A 59 -10.75 -4.76 0.32
CA ALA A 59 -9.47 -5.31 -0.10
C ALA A 59 -8.43 -5.27 1.03
N TYR A 60 -7.54 -6.26 1.06
CA TYR A 60 -6.37 -6.32 1.92
C TYR A 60 -5.26 -5.45 1.37
N TYR A 61 -4.69 -4.60 2.24
CA TYR A 61 -3.52 -3.80 1.96
C TYR A 61 -2.41 -4.14 2.95
N ARG A 62 -1.17 -4.19 2.48
CA ARG A 62 0.04 -4.39 3.27
C ARG A 62 0.83 -3.09 3.37
N LYS A 63 1.32 -2.74 4.55
CA LYS A 63 2.23 -1.60 4.76
C LYS A 63 3.60 -1.93 4.16
N ILE A 64 4.07 -1.09 3.24
CA ILE A 64 5.40 -1.12 2.63
C ILE A 64 5.99 0.29 2.77
N GLY A 65 6.99 0.42 3.65
CA GLY A 65 7.50 1.73 4.04
C GLY A 65 6.40 2.61 4.65
N THR A 66 6.09 3.71 3.96
CA THR A 66 5.10 4.72 4.40
C THR A 66 3.74 4.60 3.72
N VAL A 67 3.55 3.60 2.87
CA VAL A 67 2.29 3.40 2.11
C VAL A 67 1.72 2.01 2.29
N TYR A 68 0.47 1.88 1.86
CA TYR A 68 -0.30 0.65 1.90
C TYR A 68 -0.57 0.19 0.49
N VAL A 69 -0.16 -1.03 0.16
CA VAL A 69 -0.28 -1.59 -1.19
C VAL A 69 -1.33 -2.68 -1.18
N ARG A 70 -2.27 -2.62 -2.13
CA ARG A 70 -3.31 -3.65 -2.26
C ARG A 70 -2.64 -4.99 -2.64
N ILE A 71 -2.90 -6.02 -1.86
CA ILE A 71 -2.36 -7.38 -2.10
C ILE A 71 -3.43 -8.38 -2.54
N ALA A 72 -4.68 -8.20 -2.13
CA ALA A 72 -5.78 -9.09 -2.50
C ALA A 72 -7.16 -8.44 -2.24
N PRO A 73 -8.24 -8.84 -2.91
CA PRO A 73 -9.60 -8.59 -2.42
C PRO A 73 -9.90 -9.43 -1.16
N VAL A 74 -10.82 -8.95 -0.33
CA VAL A 74 -11.36 -9.74 0.79
C VAL A 74 -12.10 -10.96 0.20
N GLY A 75 -11.86 -12.14 0.77
CA GLY A 75 -12.42 -13.40 0.26
C GLY A 75 -11.58 -14.08 -0.82
N ALA A 76 -10.43 -13.53 -1.22
CA ALA A 76 -9.52 -14.18 -2.18
C ALA A 76 -8.85 -15.46 -1.65
N PHE A 77 -8.88 -15.70 -0.33
CA PHE A 77 -8.24 -16.84 0.32
C PHE A 77 -9.22 -18.01 0.56
N HIS A 78 -10.19 -18.19 -0.35
CA HIS A 78 -11.05 -19.37 -0.38
C HIS A 78 -10.65 -20.24 -1.58
N GLY A 79 -9.94 -21.34 -1.34
CA GLY A 79 -9.54 -22.33 -2.34
C GLY A 79 -8.10 -22.77 -2.21
#